data_AF-A0A5B8VAQ2-F1
#
_entry.id   AF-A0A5B8VAQ2-F1
#
_cell.length_a   1.000
_cell.length_b   1.000
_cell.length_c   1.000
_cell.angle_alpha   90.00
_cell.angle_beta   90.00
_cell.angle_gamma   90.00
#
_symmetry.space_group_name_H-M   'P 1'
#
loop_
_entity.id
_entity.type
_entity.pdbx_description
1 polymer ?
#
loop_
_entity_poly.entity_id
_entity_poly.type
_entity_poly.pdbx_seq_one_letter_code
_entity_poly.pdbx_strand_id
1 'polypeptide(L)'
;MSTTEANIKIARHNGIVTSISVFMPIWSKTSDHGKLLIQLPLLGIDTIAKDEADSEIAIKEAIQSFCIVAEKFGQGIEIELQALGWIAVDGESGEPLLGYNVEETDELLERLFHTGENYVNPHLEIVA
;
A
#
# COMPACT_ATOMS: atom_id res chain seq x y z
N MET A 1 -0.27 13.35 16.31
CA MET A 1 -0.63 13.89 14.99
C MET A 1 -1.13 12.71 14.19
N SER A 2 -2.44 12.64 13.93
CA SER A 2 -3.05 11.68 13.03
C SER A 2 -2.62 12.05 11.61
N THR A 3 -1.80 11.22 10.98
CA THR A 3 -1.40 11.38 9.59
C THR A 3 -2.53 10.86 8.70
N THR A 4 -3.30 11.76 8.09
CA THR A 4 -4.36 11.46 7.12
C THR A 4 -3.80 11.25 5.70
N GLU A 5 -2.57 10.73 5.61
CA GLU A 5 -1.83 10.65 4.36
C GLU A 5 -1.34 9.22 4.18
N ALA A 6 -1.61 8.62 3.03
CA ALA A 6 -0.96 7.40 2.58
C ALA A 6 -0.08 7.73 1.38
N ASN A 7 1.12 7.16 1.34
CA ASN A 7 2.12 7.49 0.36
C ASN A 7 2.80 6.23 -0.17
N ILE A 8 2.92 6.15 -1.49
CA ILE A 8 3.73 5.14 -2.19
C ILE A 8 4.78 5.86 -3.01
N LYS A 9 6.04 5.50 -2.81
CA LYS A 9 7.18 6.02 -3.55
C LYS A 9 7.78 4.91 -4.39
N ILE A 10 7.97 5.15 -5.68
CA ILE A 10 8.48 4.14 -6.61
C ILE A 10 9.84 4.60 -7.13
N ALA A 11 10.89 3.87 -6.79
CA ALA A 11 12.23 4.10 -7.32
C ALA A 11 12.44 3.25 -8.57
N ARG A 12 12.87 3.89 -9.66
CA ARG A 12 13.19 3.23 -10.93
C ARG A 12 14.63 3.51 -11.34
N HIS A 13 15.28 2.51 -11.94
CA HIS A 13 16.57 2.64 -12.60
C HIS A 13 16.47 2.05 -14.01
N ASN A 14 16.74 2.85 -15.04
CA ASN A 14 16.60 2.47 -16.45
C ASN A 14 15.20 1.92 -16.81
N GLY A 15 14.15 2.51 -16.25
CA GLY A 15 12.76 2.11 -16.47
C GLY A 15 12.29 0.90 -15.65
N ILE A 16 13.21 0.21 -14.96
CA ILE A 16 12.91 -0.96 -14.12
C ILE A 16 12.69 -0.49 -12.68
N VAL A 17 11.63 -0.97 -12.04
CA VAL A 17 11.37 -0.73 -10.61
C VAL A 17 12.45 -1.42 -9.78
N THR A 18 13.18 -0.67 -8.98
CA THR A 18 14.22 -1.20 -8.09
C THR A 18 13.74 -1.33 -6.65
N SER A 19 12.92 -0.40 -6.18
CA SER A 19 12.33 -0.46 -4.85
C SER A 19 11.07 0.35 -4.75
N ILE A 20 10.22 0.00 -3.78
CA ILE A 20 9.00 0.73 -3.46
C ILE A 20 9.03 1.05 -1.96
N SER A 21 8.71 2.28 -1.59
CA SER A 21 8.43 2.65 -0.20
C SER A 21 6.93 2.82 -0.02
N VAL A 22 6.38 2.27 1.04
CA VAL A 22 4.94 2.26 1.30
C VAL A 22 4.67 2.77 2.71
N PHE A 23 3.71 3.67 2.81
CA PHE A 23 3.08 4.11 4.04
C PHE A 23 1.57 4.11 3.82
N MET A 24 0.83 3.22 4.46
CA MET A 24 -0.63 3.19 4.33
C MET A 24 -1.31 2.56 5.54
N PRO A 25 -2.57 2.93 5.81
CA PRO A 25 -3.39 2.25 6.82
C PRO A 25 -3.78 0.84 6.38
N ILE A 26 -3.78 -0.08 7.34
CA ILE A 26 -4.22 -1.47 7.25
C ILE A 26 -5.26 -1.75 8.33
N TRP A 27 -6.16 -2.69 8.06
CA TRP A 27 -7.08 -3.22 9.06
C TRP A 27 -6.79 -4.69 9.30
N SER A 28 -6.70 -5.07 10.57
CA SER A 28 -6.49 -6.45 10.98
C SER A 28 -7.63 -6.89 11.91
N LYS A 29 -8.07 -8.14 11.78
CA LYS A 29 -9.04 -8.74 12.68
C LYS A 29 -8.73 -10.22 12.88
N THR A 30 -8.73 -10.67 14.12
CA THR A 30 -8.69 -12.10 14.44
C THR A 30 -10.01 -12.78 14.07
N SER A 31 -9.92 -13.79 13.21
CA SER A 31 -11.02 -14.68 12.84
C SER A 31 -11.38 -15.65 13.97
N ASP A 32 -12.56 -16.25 13.86
CA ASP A 32 -13.04 -17.29 14.80
C ASP A 32 -12.12 -18.53 14.85
N HIS A 33 -11.24 -18.71 13.86
CA HIS A 33 -10.27 -19.78 13.77
C HIS A 33 -8.87 -19.38 14.26
N GLY A 34 -8.72 -18.20 14.86
CA GLY A 34 -7.45 -17.71 15.41
C GLY A 34 -6.45 -17.19 14.37
N LYS A 35 -6.83 -17.09 13.09
CA LYS A 35 -6.03 -16.44 12.04
C LYS A 35 -6.30 -14.93 12.00
N LEU A 36 -5.32 -14.13 11.59
CA LEU A 36 -5.51 -12.71 11.29
C LEU A 36 -6.00 -12.55 9.86
N LEU A 37 -7.13 -11.86 9.69
CA LEU A 37 -7.61 -11.34 8.41
C LEU A 37 -7.10 -9.92 8.29
N ILE A 38 -6.38 -9.61 7.21
CA ILE A 38 -5.72 -8.33 7.01
C ILE A 38 -6.25 -7.72 5.72
N GLN A 39 -6.65 -6.46 5.77
CA GLN A 39 -7.13 -5.70 4.63
C GLN A 39 -6.16 -4.55 4.38
N LEU A 40 -5.81 -4.34 3.11
CA LEU A 40 -5.09 -3.19 2.58
C LEU A 40 -6.08 -2.40 1.73
N PRO A 41 -6.91 -1.54 2.34
CA PRO A 41 -8.10 -1.00 1.69
C PRO A 41 -7.76 -0.11 0.50
N LEU A 42 -6.66 0.65 0.59
CA LEU A 42 -6.19 1.52 -0.48
C LEU A 42 -5.59 0.78 -1.69
N LEU A 43 -5.41 -0.53 -1.58
CA LEU A 43 -5.02 -1.40 -2.69
C LEU A 43 -6.14 -2.36 -3.13
N GLY A 44 -7.26 -2.40 -2.40
CA GLY A 44 -8.32 -3.39 -2.62
C GLY A 44 -7.86 -4.83 -2.41
N ILE A 45 -6.91 -5.06 -1.50
CA ILE A 45 -6.31 -6.37 -1.24
C ILE A 45 -6.71 -6.88 0.14
N ASP A 46 -7.13 -8.15 0.19
CA ASP A 46 -7.26 -8.90 1.44
C ASP A 46 -6.20 -10.00 1.48
N THR A 47 -5.57 -10.19 2.63
CA THR A 47 -4.62 -11.28 2.90
C THR A 47 -4.89 -11.90 4.27
N ILE A 48 -4.28 -13.04 4.54
CA ILE A 48 -4.44 -13.77 5.80
C ILE A 48 -3.08 -14.10 6.39
N ALA A 49 -2.98 -14.05 7.71
CA ALA A 49 -1.79 -14.44 8.43
C ALA A 49 -2.15 -15.38 9.58
N LYS A 50 -1.21 -16.25 9.95
CA LYS A 50 -1.36 -17.15 11.08
C LYS A 50 -1.36 -16.41 12.42
N ASP A 51 -0.49 -15.43 12.55
CA ASP A 51 -0.24 -14.63 13.75
C ASP A 51 0.33 -13.25 13.37
N GLU A 52 0.61 -12.40 14.36
CA GLU A 52 1.14 -11.06 14.14
C GLU A 52 2.51 -11.06 13.44
N ALA A 53 3.38 -12.03 13.74
CA ALA A 53 4.69 -12.11 13.08
C ALA A 53 4.55 -12.48 11.59
N ASP A 54 3.61 -13.36 11.28
CA ASP A 54 3.26 -13.72 9.90
C ASP A 54 2.54 -12.59 9.15
N SER A 55 1.90 -11.66 9.87
CA SER A 55 1.14 -10.55 9.28
C SER A 55 1.99 -9.60 8.45
N GLU A 56 3.19 -9.24 8.94
CA GLU A 56 4.10 -8.36 8.22
C GLU A 56 4.57 -8.99 6.91
N ILE A 57 4.81 -10.30 6.92
CA ILE A 57 5.23 -11.08 5.74
C ILE A 57 4.08 -11.15 4.74
N ALA A 58 2.87 -11.49 5.20
CA ALA A 58 1.68 -11.58 4.35
C ALA A 58 1.35 -10.23 3.67
N ILE A 59 1.46 -9.12 4.40
CA ILE A 59 1.27 -7.76 3.85
C ILE A 59 2.34 -7.46 2.81
N LYS A 60 3.61 -7.74 3.14
CA LYS A 60 4.75 -7.52 2.23
C LYS A 60 4.56 -8.28 0.92
N GLU A 61 4.26 -9.57 0.99
CA GLU A 61 4.07 -10.43 -0.18
C GLU A 61 2.86 -10.00 -1.01
N ALA A 62 1.79 -9.55 -0.38
CA ALA A 62 0.60 -9.07 -1.06
C ALA A 62 0.89 -7.79 -1.87
N ILE A 63 1.61 -6.82 -1.29
CA ILE A 63 2.03 -5.60 -1.99
C ILE A 63 3.02 -5.94 -3.11
N GLN A 64 4.01 -6.79 -2.85
CA GLN A 64 4.96 -7.23 -3.88
C GLN A 64 4.24 -7.89 -5.06
N SER A 65 3.28 -8.77 -4.77
CA SER A 65 2.51 -9.47 -5.78
C SER A 65 1.69 -8.49 -6.63
N PHE A 66 1.02 -7.52 -6.00
CA PHE A 66 0.34 -6.43 -6.70
C PHE A 66 1.28 -5.70 -7.66
N CYS A 67 2.44 -5.28 -7.18
CA CYS A 67 3.41 -4.54 -7.98
C CYS A 67 3.98 -5.37 -9.14
N ILE A 68 4.31 -6.65 -8.90
CA ILE A 68 4.81 -7.57 -9.93
C ILE A 68 3.74 -7.78 -11.01
N VAL A 69 2.49 -7.98 -10.61
CA VAL A 69 1.39 -8.19 -11.56
C VAL A 69 1.13 -6.93 -12.37
N ALA A 70 1.13 -5.75 -11.74
CA ALA A 70 0.95 -4.47 -12.40
C ALA A 70 2.05 -4.20 -13.46
N GLU A 71 3.32 -4.47 -13.15
CA GLU A 71 4.42 -4.29 -14.12
C GLU A 71 4.43 -5.34 -15.22
N LYS A 72 4.13 -6.61 -14.91
CA LYS A 72 4.25 -7.72 -15.89
C LYS A 72 3.03 -7.88 -16.78
N PHE A 73 1.84 -7.63 -16.25
CA PHE A 73 0.57 -7.97 -16.90
C PHE A 73 -0.41 -6.80 -16.97
N GLY A 74 -0.21 -5.76 -16.15
CA GLY A 74 -1.02 -4.54 -16.14
C GLY A 74 -0.44 -3.44 -17.02
N GLN A 75 -0.83 -2.20 -16.71
CA GLN A 75 -0.36 -0.99 -17.40
C GLN A 75 0.80 -0.29 -16.68
N GLY A 76 1.44 -0.95 -15.70
CA GLY A 76 2.43 -0.37 -14.81
C GLY A 76 1.82 0.07 -13.47
N ILE A 77 2.64 0.05 -12.41
CA ILE A 77 2.18 0.26 -11.02
C ILE A 77 1.45 1.61 -10.87
N GLU A 78 1.97 2.66 -11.48
CA GLU A 78 1.43 4.02 -11.37
C GLU A 78 0.00 4.09 -11.90
N ILE A 79 -0.27 3.45 -13.06
CA ILE A 79 -1.59 3.48 -13.69
C ILE A 79 -2.59 2.64 -12.89
N GLU A 80 -2.18 1.47 -12.40
CA GLU A 80 -3.04 0.62 -11.56
C GLU A 80 -3.37 1.31 -10.23
N LEU A 81 -2.40 2.00 -9.61
CA LEU A 81 -2.65 2.80 -8.40
C LEU A 81 -3.58 3.99 -8.68
N GLN A 82 -3.43 4.67 -9.82
CA GLN A 82 -4.35 5.74 -10.21
C GLN A 82 -5.78 5.25 -10.38
N ALA A 83 -5.97 4.05 -10.94
CA ALA A 83 -7.30 3.43 -11.04
C ALA A 83 -7.92 3.14 -9.67
N LEU A 84 -7.10 2.97 -8.63
CA LEU A 84 -7.52 2.77 -7.24
C LEU A 84 -7.73 4.09 -6.48
N GLY A 85 -7.53 5.25 -7.12
CA GLY A 85 -7.74 6.57 -6.52
C GLY A 85 -6.47 7.27 -6.02
N TRP A 86 -5.28 6.69 -6.24
CA TRP A 86 -4.01 7.35 -5.92
C TRP A 86 -3.73 8.49 -6.91
N ILE A 87 -3.22 9.61 -6.42
CA ILE A 87 -2.89 10.77 -7.23
C ILE A 87 -1.38 11.00 -7.27
N ALA A 88 -0.87 11.38 -8.44
CA ALA A 88 0.51 11.83 -8.57
C ALA A 88 0.66 13.14 -7.79
N VAL A 89 1.61 13.17 -6.87
CA VAL A 89 1.99 14.35 -6.11
C VAL A 89 3.47 14.65 -6.37
N ASP A 90 3.82 15.92 -6.40
CA ASP A 90 5.21 16.32 -6.56
C ASP A 90 5.98 15.95 -5.29
N GLY A 91 6.83 14.92 -5.37
CA GLY A 91 7.73 14.56 -4.27
C GLY A 91 8.80 15.62 -4.07
N GLU A 92 9.23 15.83 -2.81
CA GLU A 92 10.26 16.84 -2.45
C GLU A 92 11.59 16.72 -3.22
N SER A 93 11.84 15.58 -3.88
CA SER A 93 13.06 15.23 -4.61
C SER A 93 12.87 15.06 -6.12
N GLY A 94 11.67 15.35 -6.67
CA GLY A 94 11.37 15.14 -8.10
C GLY A 94 11.16 13.68 -8.50
N GLU A 95 11.17 12.75 -7.54
CA GLU A 95 10.79 11.35 -7.75
C GLU A 95 9.26 11.20 -7.72
N PRO A 96 8.68 10.31 -8.55
CA PRO A 96 7.24 10.10 -8.58
C PRO A 96 6.76 9.59 -7.22
N LEU A 97 5.97 10.43 -6.56
CA LEU A 97 5.29 10.13 -5.32
C LEU A 97 3.80 10.00 -5.64
N LEU A 98 3.19 8.91 -5.19
CA LEU A 98 1.75 8.73 -5.25
C LEU A 98 1.20 8.95 -3.84
N GLY A 99 0.39 9.98 -3.71
CA GLY A 99 -0.35 10.28 -2.49
C GLY A 99 -1.77 9.78 -2.62
N TYR A 100 -2.35 9.30 -1.54
CA TYR A 100 -3.79 9.11 -1.42
C TYR A 100 -4.33 10.28 -0.60
N ASN A 101 -4.90 11.28 -1.27
CA ASN A 101 -5.48 12.43 -0.58
C ASN A 101 -6.95 12.14 -0.27
N VAL A 102 -7.28 12.12 1.02
CA VAL A 102 -8.67 12.08 1.46
C VAL A 102 -9.20 13.51 1.30
N GLU A 103 -10.00 13.78 0.27
CA GLU A 103 -10.81 14.99 0.30
C GLU A 103 -11.62 14.97 1.60
N GLU A 104 -11.73 16.12 2.29
CA GLU A 104 -12.31 16.31 3.65
C GLU A 104 -13.75 15.77 3.83
N THR A 105 -14.35 15.11 2.84
CA THR A 105 -15.73 14.62 2.84
C THR A 105 -15.88 13.09 2.86
N ASP A 106 -14.80 12.30 2.76
CA ASP A 106 -14.91 10.83 2.88
C ASP A 106 -14.72 10.37 4.33
N GLU A 107 -15.84 10.33 5.07
CA GLU A 107 -15.91 9.85 6.46
C GLU A 107 -15.38 8.42 6.64
N LEU A 108 -15.44 7.58 5.60
CA LEU A 108 -14.95 6.20 5.67
C LEU A 108 -13.42 6.18 5.61
N LEU A 109 -12.82 6.92 4.69
CA LEU A 109 -11.36 7.08 4.61
C LEU A 109 -10.83 7.76 5.87
N GLU A 110 -11.50 8.82 6.35
CA GLU A 110 -11.11 9.48 7.60
C GLU A 110 -11.09 8.48 8.75
N ARG A 111 -12.14 7.68 8.93
CA ARG A 111 -12.15 6.61 9.94
C ARG A 111 -11.02 5.61 9.74
N LEU A 112 -10.75 5.23 8.49
CA LEU A 112 -9.72 4.29 8.14
C LEU A 112 -8.32 4.76 8.57
N PHE A 113 -8.00 6.04 8.34
CA PHE A 113 -6.76 6.66 8.80
C PHE A 113 -6.70 6.85 10.32
N HIS A 114 -7.83 7.02 10.99
CA HIS A 114 -7.89 7.22 12.44
C HIS A 114 -7.92 5.91 13.26
N THR A 115 -8.47 4.83 12.71
CA THR A 115 -8.64 3.55 13.43
C THR A 115 -7.78 2.43 12.88
N GLY A 116 -7.20 2.59 11.69
CA GLY A 116 -6.29 1.61 11.11
C GLY A 116 -4.91 1.64 11.75
N GLU A 117 -4.26 0.49 11.77
CA GLU A 117 -2.83 0.40 12.03
C GLU A 117 -2.08 0.87 10.79
N ASN A 118 -0.92 1.50 10.93
CA ASN A 118 -0.15 1.95 9.75
C ASN A 118 0.91 0.91 9.40
N TYR A 119 0.85 0.39 8.18
CA TYR A 119 1.94 -0.39 7.61
C TYR A 119 2.97 0.56 7.00
N VAL A 120 4.23 0.37 7.38
CA VAL A 120 5.37 1.16 6.88
C VAL A 120 6.45 0.22 6.38
N ASN A 121 6.80 0.33 5.11
CA ASN A 121 7.96 -0.35 4.55
C ASN A 121 8.79 0.64 3.73
N PRO A 122 9.97 1.06 4.20
CA PRO A 122 10.79 2.04 3.49
C PRO A 122 11.47 1.46 2.25
N HIS A 123 11.61 0.13 2.15
CA HIS A 123 12.35 -0.52 1.09
C HIS A 123 11.80 -1.91 0.77
N LEU A 124 10.75 -1.93 -0.05
CA LEU A 124 10.19 -3.13 -0.64
C LEU A 124 10.94 -3.45 -1.93
N GLU A 125 11.76 -4.51 -1.90
CA GLU A 125 12.42 -5.02 -3.10
C GLU A 125 11.40 -5.70 -4.02
N ILE A 126 11.42 -5.36 -5.32
CA ILE A 126 10.62 -6.04 -6.33
C ILE A 126 11.57 -6.91 -7.16
N VAL A 127 11.57 -8.22 -6.89
CA VAL A 127 12.31 -9.19 -7.70
C VAL A 127 11.34 -9.72 -8.77
N ALA A 128 11.38 -9.11 -9.95
CA ALA A 128 10.63 -9.57 -11.12
C ALA A 128 11.35 -10.72 -11.84
#